data_AF-A0A210PR64-F1
#
_entry.id   AF-A0A210PR64-F1
#
_cell.length_a   1.000
_cell.length_b   1.000
_cell.length_c   1.000
_cell.angle_alpha   90.00
_cell.angle_beta   90.00
_cell.angle_gamma   90.00
#
_symmetry.space_group_name_H-M   'P 1'
#
loop_
_entity.id
_entity.type
_entity.pdbx_description
1 polymer ?
#
loop_
_entity_poly.entity_id
_entity_poly.type
_entity_poly.pdbx_seq_one_letter_code
_entity_poly.pdbx_strand_id
1 'polypeptide(L)'
;MGAAITMDENTTPQVLIEALREQCLKRGCGGIKGLGLVFKNMDIDYSKRIVYEELRIGLQRYGILMSENFLRSLFHTLDRDNSGGIDFQEFMKALRPPMNQARIDVVNETFDLLDADQDGLLKTEDLKGE
;
A
#
# COMPACT_ATOMS: atom_id res chain seq x y z
N MET A 1 -8.34 -7.79 25.15
CA MET A 1 -7.32 -8.79 24.79
C MET A 1 -7.16 -8.76 23.28
N GLY A 2 -6.08 -8.15 22.79
CA GLY A 2 -5.83 -8.00 21.36
C GLY A 2 -5.52 -9.36 20.74
N ALA A 3 -6.20 -9.70 19.66
CA ALA A 3 -5.93 -10.92 18.91
C ALA A 3 -4.50 -10.88 18.39
N ALA A 4 -3.60 -11.66 19.01
CA ALA A 4 -2.32 -11.98 18.41
C ALA A 4 -2.64 -12.83 17.18
N ILE A 5 -2.42 -12.26 15.99
CA ILE A 5 -2.51 -13.01 14.74
C ILE A 5 -1.34 -13.99 14.76
N THR A 6 -1.58 -15.24 15.15
CA THR A 6 -0.62 -16.34 15.05
C THR A 6 -0.48 -16.69 13.57
N MET A 7 0.55 -16.14 12.93
CA MET A 7 0.84 -16.38 11.51
C MET A 7 1.48 -17.76 11.36
N ASP A 8 0.85 -18.62 10.56
CA ASP A 8 1.23 -20.01 10.31
C ASP A 8 2.46 -20.10 9.39
N GLU A 9 3.12 -21.25 9.41
CA GLU A 9 4.36 -21.60 8.71
C GLU A 9 4.29 -21.56 7.17
N ASN A 10 3.11 -21.32 6.58
CA ASN A 10 2.90 -21.15 5.15
C ASN A 10 2.56 -19.70 4.71
N THR A 11 2.77 -18.72 5.60
CA THR A 11 2.42 -17.32 5.33
C THR A 11 3.30 -16.71 4.23
N THR A 12 2.72 -16.43 3.07
CA THR A 12 3.41 -15.76 1.96
C THR A 12 3.57 -14.26 2.25
N PRO A 13 4.56 -13.59 1.63
CA PRO A 13 4.72 -12.15 1.80
C PRO A 13 3.47 -11.33 1.40
N GLN A 14 2.66 -11.84 0.47
CA GLN A 14 1.39 -11.22 0.10
C GLN A 14 0.39 -11.22 1.26
N VAL A 15 0.30 -12.31 2.04
CA VAL A 15 -0.58 -12.37 3.22
C VAL A 15 -0.11 -11.39 4.30
N LEU A 16 1.20 -11.18 4.45
CA LEU A 16 1.75 -10.19 5.38
C LEU A 16 1.39 -8.76 4.99
N ILE A 17 1.49 -8.44 3.69
CA ILE A 17 1.08 -7.13 3.16
C ILE A 17 -0.41 -6.91 3.38
N GLU A 18 -1.23 -7.93 3.18
CA GLU A 18 -2.68 -7.83 3.38
C GLU A 18 -3.03 -7.64 4.87
N ALA A 19 -2.37 -8.36 5.77
CA ALA A 19 -2.52 -8.15 7.21
C ALA A 19 -2.10 -6.73 7.63
N LEU A 20 -1.01 -6.21 7.07
CA LEU A 20 -0.55 -4.84 7.32
C LEU A 20 -1.56 -3.81 6.79
N ARG A 21 -2.13 -4.05 5.60
CA ARG A 21 -3.18 -3.24 4.99
C ARG A 21 -4.44 -3.23 5.85
N GLU A 22 -4.91 -4.39 6.31
CA GLU A 22 -6.06 -4.50 7.21
C GLU A 22 -5.84 -3.71 8.50
N GLN A 23 -4.64 -3.75 9.07
CA GLN A 23 -4.35 -3.01 10.29
C GLN A 23 -4.37 -1.50 10.06
N CYS A 24 -3.91 -1.03 8.89
CA CYS A 24 -4.06 0.36 8.49
C CYS A 24 -5.55 0.73 8.30
N LEU A 25 -6.33 -0.12 7.64
CA LEU A 25 -7.77 0.09 7.44
C LEU A 25 -8.54 0.15 8.76
N LYS A 26 -8.29 -0.79 9.68
CA LYS A 26 -8.91 -0.86 11.03
C LYS A 26 -8.61 0.39 11.86
N ARG A 27 -7.46 1.04 11.65
CA ARG A 27 -7.06 2.28 12.33
C ARG A 27 -7.58 3.55 11.64
N GLY A 28 -8.44 3.43 10.62
CA GLY A 28 -9.02 4.57 9.91
C GLY A 28 -8.06 5.24 8.91
N CYS A 29 -6.92 4.62 8.58
CA CYS A 29 -5.99 5.14 7.57
C CYS A 29 -6.25 4.55 6.17
N GLY A 30 -7.52 4.40 5.78
CA GLY A 30 -7.92 3.80 4.50
C GLY A 30 -7.67 4.65 3.25
N GLY A 31 -7.24 5.90 3.40
CA GLY A 31 -6.93 6.81 2.29
C GLY A 31 -5.44 7.05 2.10
N ILE A 32 -5.07 7.61 0.94
CA ILE A 32 -3.67 8.00 0.61
C ILE A 32 -3.04 8.87 1.70
N LYS A 33 -3.81 9.81 2.27
CA LYS A 33 -3.36 10.65 3.40
C LYS A 33 -3.09 9.85 4.67
N GLY A 34 -3.91 8.83 4.95
CA GLY A 34 -3.76 7.97 6.12
C GLY A 34 -2.50 7.10 6.02
N LEU A 35 -2.28 6.49 4.86
CA LEU A 35 -1.06 5.73 4.59
C LEU A 35 0.19 6.62 4.63
N GLY A 36 0.11 7.86 4.14
CA GLY A 36 1.18 8.85 4.29
C GLY A 36 1.50 9.19 5.75
N LEU A 37 0.50 9.23 6.61
CA LEU A 37 0.72 9.44 8.05
C LEU A 37 1.36 8.22 8.71
N VAL A 38 0.97 7.00 8.31
CA VAL A 38 1.61 5.76 8.79
C VAL A 38 3.08 5.74 8.38
N PHE A 39 3.38 6.04 7.11
CA PHE A 39 4.76 6.13 6.63
C PHE A 39 5.57 7.13 7.45
N LYS A 40 5.04 8.35 7.64
CA LYS A 40 5.68 9.40 8.42
C LYS A 40 5.89 9.03 9.90
N ASN A 41 5.02 8.19 10.47
CA ASN A 41 5.16 7.74 11.86
C ASN A 41 6.14 6.56 12.02
N MET A 42 6.40 5.82 10.94
CA MET A 42 7.39 4.75 10.91
C MET A 42 8.80 5.27 10.59
N ASP A 43 8.92 6.29 9.74
CA ASP A 43 10.15 7.03 9.47
C ASP A 43 10.52 7.89 10.69
N ILE A 44 11.36 7.33 11.56
CA ILE A 44 11.73 7.92 12.85
C ILE A 44 12.81 8.98 12.63
N ASP A 45 13.74 8.72 11.71
CA ASP A 45 14.87 9.61 11.43
C ASP A 45 14.57 10.70 10.39
N TYR A 46 13.38 10.66 9.77
CA TYR A 46 12.95 11.55 8.69
C TYR A 46 13.79 11.40 7.41
N SER A 47 14.37 10.22 7.18
CA SER A 47 15.14 9.90 5.96
C SER A 47 14.26 9.81 4.72
N LYS A 48 12.93 9.81 4.87
CA LYS A 48 11.93 9.54 3.83
C LYS A 48 12.03 8.13 3.25
N ARG A 49 12.65 7.23 3.98
CA ARG A 49 12.76 5.80 3.71
C ARG A 49 12.47 5.08 5.01
N ILE A 50 11.92 3.87 4.93
CA ILE A 50 11.74 3.02 6.10
C ILE A 50 12.79 1.93 6.02
N VAL A 51 13.80 1.99 6.90
CA VAL A 51 14.80 0.92 6.98
C VAL A 51 14.29 -0.25 7.84
N TYR A 52 15.00 -1.38 7.79
CA TYR A 52 14.58 -2.61 8.47
C TYR A 52 14.23 -2.41 9.95
N GLU A 53 15.06 -1.66 10.69
CA GLU A 53 14.84 -1.42 12.12
C GLU A 53 13.61 -0.53 12.38
N GLU A 54 13.37 0.45 11.51
CA GLU A 54 12.19 1.32 11.60
C GLU A 54 10.91 0.55 11.28
N LEU A 55 10.95 -0.35 10.30
CA LEU A 55 9.84 -1.25 10.02
C LEU A 55 9.54 -2.15 11.23
N ARG A 56 10.58 -2.71 11.86
CA ARG A 56 10.46 -3.54 13.07
C ARG A 56 9.79 -2.80 14.20
N ILE A 57 10.32 -1.63 14.55
CA ILE A 57 9.80 -0.77 15.64
C ILE A 57 8.39 -0.30 15.31
N GLY A 58 8.16 0.10 14.05
CA GLY A 58 6.86 0.46 13.52
C GLY A 58 5.84 -0.65 13.79
N LEU A 59 6.05 -1.83 13.22
CA LEU A 59 5.14 -2.97 13.36
C LEU A 59 4.85 -3.32 14.83
N GLN A 60 5.87 -3.30 15.70
CA GLN A 60 5.67 -3.50 17.14
C GLN A 60 4.77 -2.42 17.76
N ARG A 61 4.95 -1.14 17.43
CA ARG A 61 4.05 -0.05 17.85
C ARG A 61 2.63 -0.21 17.30
N TYR A 62 2.50 -0.82 16.13
CA TYR A 62 1.22 -1.17 15.53
C TYR A 62 0.61 -2.46 16.13
N GLY A 63 1.27 -3.11 17.09
CA GLY A 63 0.79 -4.32 17.77
C GLY A 63 0.94 -5.58 16.93
N ILE A 64 1.76 -5.53 15.88
CA ILE A 64 2.04 -6.65 14.97
C ILE A 64 3.37 -7.25 15.41
N LEU A 65 3.31 -8.43 16.02
CA LEU A 65 4.47 -9.21 16.39
C LEU A 65 4.66 -10.32 15.36
N MET A 66 5.83 -10.35 14.73
CA MET A 66 6.21 -11.39 13.78
C MET A 66 7.65 -11.82 14.02
N SER A 67 8.02 -13.02 13.56
CA SER A 67 9.38 -13.51 13.68
C SER A 67 10.33 -12.72 12.77
N GLU A 68 11.62 -12.72 13.10
CA GLU A 68 12.66 -12.06 12.31
C GLU A 68 12.68 -12.51 10.84
N ASN A 69 12.41 -13.80 10.60
CA ASN A 69 12.37 -14.37 9.25
C ASN A 69 11.21 -13.79 8.44
N PHE A 70 10.02 -13.68 9.04
CA PHE A 70 8.86 -13.07 8.39
C PHE A 70 9.07 -11.57 8.17
N LEU A 71 9.67 -10.87 9.13
CA LEU A 71 9.99 -9.46 9.00
C LEU A 71 10.98 -9.20 7.85
N ARG A 72 12.02 -10.03 7.70
CA ARG A 72 12.96 -9.94 6.57
C ARG A 72 12.30 -10.21 5.24
N SER A 73 11.43 -11.23 5.19
CA SER A 73 10.69 -11.57 3.98
C SER A 73 9.73 -10.44 3.56
N LEU A 74 9.02 -9.85 4.53
CA LEU A 74 8.17 -8.69 4.32
C LEU A 74 9.00 -7.50 3.81
N PHE A 75 10.10 -7.18 4.48
CA PHE A 75 10.98 -6.08 4.09
C PHE A 75 11.47 -6.23 2.64
N HIS A 76 11.98 -7.40 2.27
CA HIS A 76 12.45 -7.69 0.92
C HIS A 76 11.33 -7.65 -0.13
N THR A 77 10.09 -7.94 0.26
CA THR A 77 8.95 -7.84 -0.66
C THR A 77 8.50 -6.39 -0.89
N LEU A 78 8.70 -5.54 0.12
CA LEU A 78 8.41 -4.10 0.05
C LEU A 78 9.52 -3.33 -0.69
N ASP A 79 10.78 -3.65 -0.41
CA ASP A 79 12.00 -3.11 -1.04
C ASP A 79 12.23 -3.78 -2.41
N ARG A 80 11.55 -3.27 -3.44
CA ARG A 80 11.57 -3.88 -4.78
C ARG A 80 12.85 -3.56 -5.53
N ASP A 81 13.43 -2.40 -5.25
CA ASP A 81 14.69 -1.98 -5.86
C ASP A 81 15.94 -2.51 -5.12
N ASN A 82 15.75 -3.19 -3.98
CA ASN A 82 16.81 -3.68 -3.10
C ASN A 82 17.76 -2.56 -2.64
N SER A 83 17.24 -1.35 -2.45
CA SER A 83 18.02 -0.21 -1.98
C SER A 83 18.34 -0.27 -0.49
N GLY A 84 17.77 -1.23 0.25
CA GLY A 84 17.96 -1.39 1.69
C GLY A 84 17.08 -0.46 2.52
N GLY A 85 16.07 0.16 1.91
CA GLY A 85 15.07 0.99 2.60
C GLY A 85 13.85 1.21 1.73
N ILE A 86 12.67 1.07 2.31
CA ILE A 86 11.39 1.16 1.60
C ILE A 86 11.05 2.64 1.39
N ASP A 87 10.98 3.08 0.14
CA ASP A 87 10.59 4.45 -0.16
C ASP A 87 9.06 4.65 -0.10
N PHE A 88 8.63 5.92 -0.12
CA PHE A 88 7.20 6.25 -0.04
C PHE A 88 6.38 5.65 -1.20
N GLN A 89 6.95 5.60 -2.41
CA GLN A 89 6.28 5.06 -3.58
C GLN A 89 6.13 3.54 -3.48
N GLU A 90 7.14 2.83 -3.01
CA GLU A 90 7.12 1.39 -2.74
C GLU A 90 6.10 1.05 -1.65
N PHE A 91 6.13 1.78 -0.55
CA PHE A 91 5.16 1.64 0.55
C PHE A 91 3.72 1.83 0.06
N MET A 92 3.48 2.89 -0.73
CA MET A 92 2.17 3.16 -1.30
C MET A 92 1.74 2.10 -2.31
N LYS A 93 2.64 1.58 -3.14
CA LYS A 93 2.31 0.50 -4.10
C LYS A 93 1.93 -0.80 -3.40
N ALA A 94 2.57 -1.12 -2.28
CA ALA A 94 2.26 -2.33 -1.53
C ALA A 94 0.95 -2.20 -0.73
N LEU A 95 0.75 -1.07 -0.06
CA LEU A 95 -0.34 -0.92 0.90
C LEU A 95 -1.60 -0.28 0.35
N ARG A 96 -1.53 0.42 -0.80
CA ARG A 96 -2.72 0.98 -1.43
C ARG A 96 -3.67 -0.18 -1.80
N PRO A 97 -4.90 -0.20 -1.26
CA PRO A 97 -5.89 -1.17 -1.70
C PRO A 97 -6.19 -0.94 -3.20
N PRO A 98 -6.55 -1.99 -3.95
CA PRO A 98 -7.09 -1.81 -5.28
C PRO A 98 -8.27 -0.84 -5.23
N MET A 99 -8.45 -0.01 -6.26
CA MET A 99 -9.60 0.89 -6.33
C MET A 99 -10.88 0.07 -6.17
N ASN A 100 -11.81 0.56 -5.33
CA ASN A 100 -13.10 -0.10 -5.21
C ASN A 100 -13.88 0.02 -6.52
N GLN A 101 -14.73 -0.97 -6.81
CA GLN A 101 -15.47 -1.06 -8.06
C GLN A 101 -16.25 0.23 -8.36
N ALA A 102 -16.91 0.81 -7.36
CA ALA A 102 -17.64 2.07 -7.53
C ALA A 102 -16.80 3.25 -8.05
N ARG A 103 -15.51 3.36 -7.67
CA ARG A 103 -14.64 4.41 -8.24
C ARG A 103 -14.10 4.03 -9.61
N ILE A 104 -13.92 2.73 -9.87
CA ILE A 104 -13.59 2.23 -11.20
C ILE A 104 -14.75 2.53 -12.16
N ASP A 105 -15.99 2.26 -11.76
CA ASP A 105 -17.18 2.48 -12.56
C ASP A 105 -17.38 3.97 -12.90
N VAL A 106 -17.19 4.88 -11.94
CA VAL A 106 -17.26 6.33 -12.22
C VAL A 106 -16.15 6.79 -13.17
N VAL A 107 -14.94 6.27 -13.00
CA VAL A 107 -13.81 6.59 -13.90
C VAL A 107 -14.09 6.05 -15.29
N ASN A 108 -14.60 4.82 -15.41
CA ASN A 108 -14.98 4.21 -16.67
C ASN A 108 -16.14 4.97 -17.32
N GLU A 109 -17.17 5.36 -16.58
CA GLU A 109 -18.27 6.17 -17.13
C GLU A 109 -17.78 7.52 -17.65
N THR A 110 -16.88 8.18 -16.92
CA THR A 110 -16.26 9.43 -17.38
C THR A 110 -15.35 9.19 -18.59
N PHE A 111 -14.66 8.05 -18.62
CA PHE A 111 -13.79 7.64 -19.73
C PHE A 111 -14.63 7.37 -20.99
N ASP A 112 -15.71 6.61 -20.87
CA ASP A 112 -16.67 6.29 -21.94
C ASP A 112 -17.39 7.54 -22.46
N LEU A 113 -17.63 8.54 -21.61
CA LEU A 113 -18.18 9.84 -22.01
C LEU A 113 -17.18 10.69 -22.80
N LEU A 114 -15.89 10.54 -22.51
CA LEU A 114 -14.83 11.28 -23.18
C LEU A 114 -14.35 10.56 -24.45
N ASP A 115 -14.41 9.23 -24.48
CA ASP A 115 -14.02 8.37 -25.61
C ASP A 115 -15.10 8.39 -26.70
N ALA A 116 -15.03 9.42 -27.55
CA ALA A 116 -16.02 9.67 -28.59
C ALA A 116 -16.00 8.58 -29.68
N ASP A 117 -14.85 7.95 -29.92
CA ASP A 117 -14.68 6.88 -30.90
C ASP A 117 -14.89 5.46 -30.35
N GLN A 118 -15.07 5.33 -29.02
CA GLN A 118 -15.30 4.06 -28.30
C GLN A 118 -14.23 3.01 -28.56
N ASP A 119 -12.99 3.41 -28.87
CA ASP A 119 -11.88 2.47 -29.07
C ASP A 119 -11.18 2.09 -27.77
N GLY A 120 -11.61 2.64 -26.65
CA GLY A 120 -11.05 2.40 -25.33
C GLY A 120 -9.78 3.21 -25.07
N LEU A 121 -9.48 4.25 -25.87
CA LEU A 121 -8.30 5.09 -25.73
C LEU A 121 -8.66 6.58 -25.82
N LEU A 122 -8.48 7.33 -24.73
CA LEU A 122 -8.57 8.80 -24.79
C LEU A 122 -7.37 9.40 -25.53
N LYS A 123 -7.60 9.86 -26.76
CA LYS A 123 -6.62 10.57 -27.58
C LYS A 123 -6.85 12.07 -27.50
N THR A 124 -5.89 12.84 -28.00
CA THR A 124 -6.03 14.30 -28.13
C THR A 124 -7.19 14.72 -29.04
N GLU A 125 -7.69 13.81 -29.86
CA GLU A 125 -8.83 14.02 -30.77
C GLU A 125 -10.15 13.97 -30.00
N ASP A 126 -10.27 13.10 -29.01
CA ASP A 126 -11.42 12.97 -28.10
C ASP A 126 -11.59 14.16 -27.14
N LEU A 127 -10.49 14.86 -26.86
CA LEU A 127 -10.46 16.02 -25.96
C LEU A 127 -10.75 17.35 -26.66
N LYS A 128 -10.95 17.35 -27.98
CA LYS A 128 -11.40 18.55 -28.72
C LYS A 128 -12.91 18.67 -28.57
N GLY A 129 -13.34 19.35 -27.51
CA GLY A 129 -14.70 19.87 -27.42
C GLY A 129 -15.00 20.77 -28.63
N GLU A 130 -16.22 20.65 -29.17
CA GLU A 130 -16.78 21.63 -30.12
C GLU A 130 -16.80 23.05 -29.55
#